data_AF-A0A5J5CMA0-F1
#
_entry.id   AF-A0A5J5CMA0-F1
#
_cell.length_a   1.000
_cell.length_b   1.000
_cell.length_c   1.000
_cell.angle_alpha   90.00
_cell.angle_beta   90.00
_cell.angle_gamma   90.00
#
_symmetry.space_group_name_H-M   'P 1'
#
loop_
_entity.id
_entity.type
_entity.pdbx_description
1 polymer ?
#
loop_
_entity_poly.entity_id
_entity_poly.type
_entity_poly.pdbx_seq_one_letter_code
_entity_poly.pdbx_strand_id
1 'polypeptide(L)'
;MEQKLAEFRARRQAESAGKKDKSAGPQGSAQTVADTAAQTETTPAAHSQETEETEDIRALNQSSPRKDSSDWLLDNALGRWLASRQLVFSNLTLLKVLLWLVLLGLFAELEFGLPFFVISLFYWLYEGLRSPADREPGELSAYSVFNPDCQPLLGSLTAEQLEGEMAMSGSPAVVMRLVASAHTVAEKAGAIVRKVLHSGELGIVEKTGANDLQTLADRLAQQSICASLSRSFPKITIIGEEELPAEEIKEDLIEGGHSEEILQKTCPAEYSGLKEEELVVWVDPLDGTKEYTEGLLDNVTVLIGIAYKGRAIAGVINQPFFNYQLGAGASLGRTIWGMLGLGAFGFQLQEVPGDKRIVTTTRSHSNKLVTDCVIAMEPHEIIKVGGAGNKIIQLVEGKASAYVFASPGCKKWDTCAPEAILHAVGGKLTDMHGNAYCYNANVKHMNSAGVLATLRNHEYYVSRVPQSVLQALKSD
;
A
#
# COMPACT_ATOMS: atom_id res chain seq x y z
N MET A 1 -9.20 13.37 50.76
CA MET A 1 -9.24 14.19 49.53
C MET A 1 -9.35 15.68 49.87
N GLU A 2 -10.36 16.09 50.64
CA GLU A 2 -10.63 17.49 51.00
C GLU A 2 -9.44 18.26 51.59
N GLN A 3 -8.58 17.60 52.37
CA GLN A 3 -7.38 18.23 52.97
C GLN A 3 -6.44 18.82 51.92
N LYS A 4 -6.20 18.12 50.79
CA LYS A 4 -5.41 18.64 49.65
C LYS A 4 -6.14 19.76 48.89
N LEU A 5 -7.48 19.74 48.87
CA LEU A 5 -8.29 20.83 48.34
C LEU A 5 -8.22 22.08 49.22
N ALA A 6 -8.12 21.92 50.54
CA ALA A 6 -7.92 23.04 51.48
C ALA A 6 -6.53 23.66 51.30
N GLU A 7 -5.47 22.86 51.21
CA GLU A 7 -4.10 23.32 50.91
C GLU A 7 -4.03 24.08 49.58
N PHE A 8 -4.65 23.55 48.52
CA PHE A 8 -4.70 24.21 47.21
C PHE A 8 -5.45 25.55 47.26
N ARG A 9 -6.58 25.62 47.98
CA ARG A 9 -7.36 26.86 48.18
C ARG A 9 -6.54 27.91 48.95
N ALA A 10 -5.86 27.51 50.03
CA ALA A 10 -4.99 28.39 50.81
C ALA A 10 -3.84 28.96 49.96
N ARG A 11 -3.20 28.12 49.14
CA ARG A 11 -2.13 28.52 48.21
C ARG A 11 -2.62 29.53 47.17
N ARG A 12 -3.79 29.27 46.55
CA ARG A 12 -4.48 30.22 45.64
C ARG A 12 -4.88 31.54 46.32
N GLN A 13 -5.22 31.53 47.61
CA GLN A 13 -5.53 32.75 48.36
C GLN A 13 -4.26 33.58 48.62
N ALA A 14 -3.15 32.96 49.02
CA ALA A 14 -1.86 33.64 49.17
C ALA A 14 -1.36 34.25 47.84
N GLU A 15 -1.45 33.50 46.74
CA GLU A 15 -1.08 33.97 45.40
C GLU A 15 -1.97 35.13 44.90
N SER A 16 -3.26 35.16 45.27
CA SER A 16 -4.16 36.26 44.89
C SER A 16 -3.99 37.51 45.76
N ALA A 17 -3.63 37.36 47.04
CA ALA A 17 -3.22 38.48 47.90
C ALA A 17 -1.93 39.13 47.38
N GLY A 18 -0.89 38.33 47.08
CA GLY A 18 0.38 38.82 46.52
C GLY A 18 0.30 39.49 45.15
N LYS A 19 -0.86 39.39 44.46
CA LYS A 19 -1.16 40.11 43.21
C LYS A 19 -1.92 41.43 43.38
N LYS A 20 -2.42 41.76 44.58
CA LYS A 20 -3.06 43.07 44.83
C LYS A 20 -2.08 44.15 45.30
N ASP A 21 -0.98 43.79 45.96
CA ASP A 21 0.05 44.73 46.45
C ASP A 21 1.12 45.11 45.40
N LYS A 22 0.87 44.87 44.10
CA LYS A 22 1.80 45.21 43.02
C LYS A 22 1.15 46.03 41.88
N SER A 23 0.25 46.94 42.24
CA SER A 23 -0.27 47.98 41.35
C SER A 23 -0.17 49.39 41.94
N ALA A 24 0.95 49.67 42.62
CA ALA A 24 1.41 51.02 42.96
C ALA A 24 2.93 51.08 42.72
N GLY A 25 3.43 52.16 42.13
CA GLY A 25 4.87 52.35 41.88
C GLY A 25 5.65 52.58 43.18
N PRO A 26 6.98 52.39 43.16
CA PRO A 26 7.78 53.56 42.79
C PRO A 26 8.88 53.30 41.75
N GLN A 27 9.63 54.36 41.47
CA GLN A 27 10.70 54.48 40.47
C GLN A 27 11.81 53.43 40.64
N GLY A 28 12.35 52.95 39.52
CA GLY A 28 13.66 52.31 39.50
C GLY A 28 14.76 53.34 39.22
N SER A 29 15.60 53.64 40.20
CA SER A 29 16.97 54.10 39.98
C SER A 29 17.91 52.88 39.97
N ALA A 30 19.05 53.01 39.30
CA ALA A 30 19.88 51.86 38.93
C ALA A 30 21.15 51.69 39.80
N GLN A 31 21.86 50.60 39.49
CA GLN A 31 23.30 50.38 39.63
C GLN A 31 23.87 49.80 40.94
N THR A 32 25.11 49.33 40.76
CA THR A 32 25.87 48.36 41.54
C THR A 32 26.85 49.00 42.52
N VAL A 33 27.32 48.19 43.46
CA VAL A 33 28.34 48.53 44.47
C VAL A 33 29.72 48.75 43.82
N ALA A 34 30.42 49.85 44.16
CA ALA A 34 31.82 49.85 44.65
C ALA A 34 32.42 51.27 44.78
N ASP A 35 32.70 51.68 46.01
CA ASP A 35 33.96 52.24 46.52
C ASP A 35 34.72 53.41 45.82
N THR A 36 34.76 54.54 46.56
CA THR A 36 36.00 55.16 47.09
C THR A 36 36.83 56.15 46.23
N ALA A 37 36.59 57.44 46.55
CA ALA A 37 37.57 58.53 46.81
C ALA A 37 38.18 59.43 45.71
N ALA A 38 38.31 60.71 46.13
CA ALA A 38 39.38 61.69 45.85
C ALA A 38 39.34 62.62 44.60
N GLN A 39 38.97 63.88 44.89
CA GLN A 39 39.78 65.10 44.66
C GLN A 39 39.85 65.84 43.29
N THR A 40 39.28 67.05 43.32
CA THR A 40 39.73 68.36 42.75
C THR A 40 39.79 68.65 41.24
N GLU A 41 38.91 69.59 40.86
CA GLU A 41 39.19 70.88 40.18
C GLU A 41 39.32 71.05 38.64
N THR A 42 38.84 72.23 38.22
CA THR A 42 39.02 72.98 36.95
C THR A 42 38.25 72.58 35.68
N THR A 43 37.78 73.65 35.01
CA THR A 43 37.03 73.81 33.74
C THR A 43 37.88 74.68 32.77
N PRO A 44 37.44 75.12 31.55
CA PRO A 44 36.21 74.87 30.75
C PRO A 44 36.44 74.59 29.22
N ALA A 45 35.33 74.61 28.44
CA ALA A 45 35.22 74.95 26.99
C ALA A 45 35.58 73.89 25.92
N ALA A 46 34.97 73.84 24.72
CA ALA A 46 33.68 74.38 24.19
C ALA A 46 33.34 73.79 22.78
N HIS A 47 32.10 73.99 22.27
CA HIS A 47 31.65 73.89 20.84
C HIS A 47 31.60 72.46 20.18
N SER A 48 30.83 72.15 19.11
CA SER A 48 29.73 72.84 18.35
C SER A 48 29.06 71.97 17.26
N GLN A 49 27.78 72.23 16.91
CA GLN A 49 27.14 72.18 15.54
C GLN A 49 27.03 70.79 14.80
N GLU A 50 26.20 70.51 13.76
CA GLU A 50 25.06 71.18 13.05
C GLU A 50 24.15 70.19 12.25
N THR A 51 23.18 70.67 11.44
CA THR A 51 22.13 69.92 10.66
C THR A 51 22.25 70.15 9.12
N GLU A 52 21.37 69.81 8.14
CA GLU A 52 19.96 69.31 8.06
C GLU A 52 19.80 68.18 6.97
N GLU A 53 19.03 68.14 5.84
CA GLU A 53 18.06 69.02 5.13
C GLU A 53 17.17 68.22 4.09
N THR A 54 15.84 68.06 4.34
CA THR A 54 14.63 68.07 3.44
C THR A 54 14.50 67.39 2.02
N GLU A 55 13.22 67.31 1.52
CA GLU A 55 12.75 67.31 0.08
C GLU A 55 12.91 66.02 -0.82
N ASP A 56 12.14 65.76 -1.92
CA ASP A 56 10.76 66.16 -2.33
C ASP A 56 10.07 65.23 -3.41
N ILE A 57 8.73 65.12 -3.36
CA ILE A 57 7.65 65.09 -4.40
C ILE A 57 7.54 64.21 -5.70
N ARG A 58 6.26 63.86 -5.99
CA ARG A 58 5.53 63.53 -7.28
C ARG A 58 5.82 62.21 -8.05
N ALA A 59 4.87 61.61 -8.79
CA ALA A 59 3.38 61.64 -8.82
C ALA A 59 2.79 60.63 -9.85
N LEU A 60 1.44 60.55 -9.96
CA LEU A 60 0.63 59.89 -11.01
C LEU A 60 0.62 58.33 -10.93
N ASN A 61 -0.29 57.56 -11.55
CA ASN A 61 -1.50 57.81 -12.39
C ASN A 61 -2.47 56.60 -12.25
N GLN A 62 -3.75 56.57 -12.66
CA GLN A 62 -4.63 57.60 -13.25
C GLN A 62 -6.07 57.50 -12.66
N SER A 63 -7.15 57.25 -13.45
CA SER A 63 -8.53 57.59 -13.01
C SER A 63 -9.72 56.91 -13.73
N SER A 64 -10.67 56.43 -12.92
CA SER A 64 -12.15 56.64 -13.05
C SER A 64 -12.97 55.90 -14.15
N PRO A 65 -14.32 55.76 -14.02
CA PRO A 65 -15.26 56.53 -13.18
C PRO A 65 -16.20 55.76 -12.22
N ARG A 66 -17.00 56.53 -11.46
CA ARG A 66 -17.97 56.09 -10.42
C ARG A 66 -19.23 55.43 -10.96
N LYS A 67 -19.92 54.68 -10.08
CA LYS A 67 -21.38 54.80 -9.92
C LYS A 67 -21.80 54.62 -8.46
N ASP A 68 -22.34 55.66 -7.84
CA ASP A 68 -22.87 55.65 -6.46
C ASP A 68 -24.31 55.12 -6.42
N SER A 69 -24.62 54.25 -5.45
CA SER A 69 -26.00 54.06 -4.96
C SER A 69 -26.06 53.44 -3.56
N SER A 70 -26.48 54.25 -2.59
CA SER A 70 -27.13 53.88 -1.32
C SER A 70 -26.46 52.86 -0.39
N ASP A 71 -25.57 53.33 0.48
CA ASP A 71 -25.19 52.64 1.74
C ASP A 71 -25.77 53.34 3.00
N TRP A 72 -26.89 54.04 2.82
CA TRP A 72 -27.64 54.77 3.86
C TRP A 72 -28.12 53.88 5.03
N LEU A 73 -28.26 52.58 4.82
CA LEU A 73 -28.73 51.62 5.82
C LEU A 73 -27.74 51.42 6.99
N LEU A 74 -26.44 51.66 6.80
CA LEU A 74 -25.43 51.40 7.83
C LEU A 74 -25.29 52.52 8.87
N ASP A 75 -25.81 53.73 8.61
CA ASP A 75 -25.59 54.87 9.51
C ASP A 75 -26.74 55.15 10.50
N ASN A 76 -27.83 54.39 10.43
CA ASN A 76 -28.91 54.48 11.40
C ASN A 76 -28.71 53.47 12.54
N ALA A 77 -29.14 53.80 13.76
CA ALA A 77 -28.95 52.95 14.95
C ALA A 77 -29.57 51.55 14.80
N LEU A 78 -30.68 51.45 14.05
CA LEU A 78 -31.33 50.18 13.70
C LEU A 78 -30.45 49.26 12.84
N GLY A 79 -29.68 49.83 11.90
CA GLY A 79 -28.78 49.07 11.03
C GLY A 79 -27.59 48.51 11.81
N ARG A 80 -26.98 49.32 12.68
CA ARG A 80 -25.91 48.87 13.60
C ARG A 80 -26.40 47.83 14.62
N TRP A 81 -27.68 47.86 15.00
CA TRP A 81 -28.31 46.84 15.84
C TRP A 81 -28.54 45.51 15.07
N LEU A 82 -29.10 45.57 13.86
CA LEU A 82 -29.31 44.39 12.99
C LEU A 82 -27.99 43.72 12.56
N ALA A 83 -26.93 44.49 12.37
CA ALA A 83 -25.60 43.99 12.00
C ALA A 83 -24.85 43.29 13.15
N SER A 84 -25.40 43.25 14.36
CA SER A 84 -24.76 42.57 15.49
C SER A 84 -24.76 41.05 15.30
N ARG A 85 -23.57 40.43 15.25
CA ARG A 85 -23.40 38.98 14.95
C ARG A 85 -24.25 38.08 15.85
N GLN A 86 -24.46 38.44 17.11
CA GLN A 86 -25.29 37.66 18.05
C GLN A 86 -26.77 37.59 17.66
N LEU A 87 -27.35 38.68 17.12
CA LEU A 87 -28.73 38.66 16.61
C LEU A 87 -28.84 37.79 15.35
N VAL A 88 -27.86 37.87 14.44
CA VAL A 88 -27.84 37.05 13.21
C VAL A 88 -27.80 35.55 13.54
N PHE A 89 -26.88 35.11 14.42
CA PHE A 89 -26.83 33.70 14.85
C PHE A 89 -28.08 33.27 15.63
N SER A 90 -28.62 34.12 16.50
CA SER A 90 -29.85 33.82 17.25
C SER A 90 -31.05 33.62 16.31
N ASN A 91 -31.22 34.51 15.32
CA ASN A 91 -32.30 34.42 14.32
C ASN A 91 -32.17 33.18 13.43
N LEU A 92 -30.93 32.80 13.04
CA LEU A 92 -30.71 31.61 12.22
C LEU A 92 -30.99 30.31 13.01
N THR A 93 -30.61 30.26 14.29
CA THR A 93 -30.94 29.13 15.17
C THR A 93 -32.44 29.04 15.44
N LEU A 94 -33.12 30.18 15.65
CA LEU A 94 -34.58 30.23 15.78
C LEU A 94 -35.28 29.69 14.52
N LEU A 95 -34.80 30.04 13.32
CA LEU A 95 -35.32 29.51 12.06
C LEU A 95 -35.12 27.99 11.94
N LYS A 96 -33.96 27.46 12.35
CA LYS A 96 -33.72 26.00 12.43
C LYS A 96 -34.68 25.30 13.39
N VAL A 97 -34.94 25.87 14.58
CA VAL A 97 -35.91 25.32 15.54
C VAL A 97 -37.34 25.34 14.99
N LEU A 98 -37.76 26.43 14.35
CA LEU A 98 -39.10 26.52 13.74
C LEU A 98 -39.29 25.52 12.60
N LEU A 99 -38.29 25.38 11.71
CA LEU A 99 -38.30 24.36 10.66
C LEU A 99 -38.33 22.94 11.24
N TRP A 100 -37.56 22.68 12.30
CA TRP A 100 -37.55 21.40 12.99
C TRP A 100 -38.91 21.06 13.64
N LEU A 101 -39.60 22.04 14.24
CA LEU A 101 -40.95 21.85 14.78
C LEU A 101 -41.98 21.55 13.69
N VAL A 102 -41.91 22.21 12.54
CA VAL A 102 -42.79 21.93 11.38
C VAL A 102 -42.55 20.51 10.84
N LEU A 103 -41.28 20.11 10.71
CA LEU A 103 -40.93 18.75 10.29
C LEU A 103 -41.34 17.70 11.34
N LEU A 104 -41.19 17.97 12.64
CA LEU A 104 -41.62 17.07 13.71
C LEU A 104 -43.13 16.83 13.66
N GLY A 105 -43.93 17.88 13.42
CA GLY A 105 -45.37 17.75 13.22
C GLY A 105 -45.71 16.93 11.98
N LEU A 106 -45.06 17.20 10.83
CA LEU A 106 -45.28 16.46 9.59
C LEU A 106 -44.89 14.97 9.73
N PHE A 107 -43.79 14.65 10.41
CA PHE A 107 -43.42 13.26 10.66
C PHE A 107 -44.31 12.58 11.71
N ALA A 108 -44.92 13.31 12.65
CA ALA A 108 -45.90 12.76 13.58
C ALA A 108 -47.20 12.32 12.87
N GLU A 109 -47.71 13.12 11.92
CA GLU A 109 -48.85 12.77 11.06
C GLU A 109 -48.55 11.56 10.14
N LEU A 110 -47.27 11.31 9.83
CA LEU A 110 -46.80 10.15 9.06
C LEU A 110 -46.43 8.93 9.94
N GLU A 111 -46.89 8.89 11.20
CA GLU A 111 -46.58 7.86 12.22
C GLU A 111 -45.07 7.68 12.54
N PHE A 112 -44.19 8.53 12.00
CA PHE A 112 -42.73 8.41 12.04
C PHE A 112 -42.05 9.47 12.94
N GLY A 113 -42.84 10.20 13.74
CA GLY A 113 -42.38 11.31 14.57
C GLY A 113 -41.36 10.93 15.63
N LEU A 114 -41.46 9.73 16.22
CA LEU A 114 -40.51 9.24 17.23
C LEU A 114 -39.12 8.94 16.63
N PRO A 115 -38.98 8.18 15.53
CA PRO A 115 -37.72 8.07 14.80
C PRO A 115 -37.12 9.42 14.40
N PHE A 116 -37.93 10.34 13.83
CA PHE A 116 -37.45 11.67 13.46
C PHE A 116 -36.92 12.45 14.67
N PHE A 117 -37.67 12.45 15.79
CA PHE A 117 -37.26 13.09 17.03
C PHE A 117 -35.91 12.56 17.52
N VAL A 118 -35.75 11.24 17.65
CA VAL A 118 -34.51 10.61 18.14
C VAL A 118 -33.32 10.94 17.23
N ILE A 119 -33.46 10.80 15.90
CA ILE A 119 -32.39 11.13 14.95
C ILE A 119 -32.02 12.62 15.03
N SER A 120 -33.02 13.49 15.16
CA SER A 120 -32.78 14.94 15.24
C SER A 120 -32.09 15.39 16.51
N LEU A 121 -32.22 14.66 17.63
CA LEU A 121 -31.43 14.93 18.85
C LEU A 121 -29.93 14.74 18.59
N PHE A 122 -29.52 13.73 17.81
CA PHE A 122 -28.12 13.58 17.41
C PHE A 122 -27.65 14.70 16.48
N TYR A 123 -28.50 15.21 15.58
CA TYR A 123 -28.17 16.40 14.78
C TYR A 123 -27.95 17.65 15.66
N TRP A 124 -28.86 17.93 16.60
CA TRP A 124 -28.71 19.06 17.53
C TRP A 124 -27.50 18.92 18.47
N LEU A 125 -27.18 17.69 18.90
CA LEU A 125 -25.95 17.41 19.67
C LEU A 125 -24.69 17.66 18.83
N TYR A 126 -24.67 17.19 17.58
CA TYR A 126 -23.55 17.38 16.66
C TYR A 126 -23.32 18.86 16.32
N GLU A 127 -24.38 19.57 15.93
CA GLU A 127 -24.33 21.00 15.59
C GLU A 127 -23.96 21.86 16.82
N GLY A 128 -24.38 21.46 18.03
CA GLY A 128 -24.07 22.14 19.28
C GLY A 128 -22.65 21.89 19.82
N LEU A 129 -22.01 20.78 19.43
CA LEU A 129 -20.63 20.44 19.81
C LEU A 129 -19.59 20.84 18.75
N ARG A 130 -20.01 21.11 17.50
CA ARG A 130 -19.11 21.52 16.41
C ARG A 130 -18.85 23.03 16.45
N SER A 131 -17.63 23.41 16.81
CA SER A 131 -17.14 24.78 16.59
C SER A 131 -17.09 25.08 15.09
N PRO A 132 -17.44 26.31 14.63
CA PRO A 132 -17.49 26.68 13.22
C PRO A 132 -16.12 27.09 12.63
N ALA A 133 -15.03 26.65 13.26
CA ALA A 133 -13.67 26.82 12.78
C ALA A 133 -13.04 25.43 12.58
N ASP A 134 -12.24 25.29 11.53
CA ASP A 134 -11.41 24.10 11.35
C ASP A 134 -10.31 24.07 12.42
N ARG A 135 -9.91 22.86 12.85
CA ARG A 135 -8.91 22.71 13.92
C ARG A 135 -7.51 22.98 13.38
N GLU A 136 -6.77 23.82 14.10
CA GLU A 136 -5.35 24.08 13.81
C GLU A 136 -4.50 22.83 14.12
N PRO A 137 -3.45 22.52 13.32
CA PRO A 137 -2.57 21.38 13.58
C PRO A 137 -1.89 21.48 14.95
N GLY A 138 -2.22 20.56 15.85
CA GLY A 138 -1.72 20.53 17.23
C GLY A 138 -2.64 21.19 18.28
N GLU A 139 -3.85 21.62 17.91
CA GLU A 139 -4.83 22.13 18.88
C GLU A 139 -5.20 21.05 19.93
N LEU A 140 -5.04 21.38 21.21
CA LEU A 140 -5.29 20.45 22.31
C LEU A 140 -6.78 20.10 22.43
N SER A 141 -7.07 18.81 22.56
CA SER A 141 -8.44 18.35 22.82
C SER A 141 -8.98 18.90 24.15
N ALA A 142 -10.30 19.10 24.25
CA ALA A 142 -10.95 19.47 25.51
C ALA A 142 -10.72 18.45 26.64
N TYR A 143 -10.38 17.20 26.29
CA TYR A 143 -10.05 16.13 27.25
C TYR A 143 -8.59 16.15 27.71
N SER A 144 -7.70 16.86 27.02
CA SER A 144 -6.28 16.99 27.43
C SER A 144 -6.13 17.71 28.78
N VAL A 145 -7.14 18.47 29.22
CA VAL A 145 -7.23 19.11 30.54
C VAL A 145 -7.20 18.10 31.71
N PHE A 146 -7.57 16.84 31.47
CA PHE A 146 -7.52 15.77 32.49
C PHE A 146 -6.15 15.10 32.62
N ASN A 147 -5.17 15.47 31.79
CA ASN A 147 -3.84 14.85 31.73
C ASN A 147 -2.78 15.72 32.42
N PRO A 148 -1.70 15.14 33.00
CA PRO A 148 -0.53 15.90 33.43
C PRO A 148 0.04 16.74 32.28
N ASP A 149 0.47 17.95 32.61
CA ASP A 149 1.05 18.93 31.67
C ASP A 149 0.19 19.22 30.41
N CYS A 150 -1.12 18.95 30.48
CA CYS A 150 -2.11 19.10 29.41
C CYS A 150 -1.77 18.38 28.09
N GLN A 151 -0.93 17.34 28.12
CA GLN A 151 -0.51 16.64 26.91
C GLN A 151 -1.64 15.77 26.32
N PRO A 152 -1.70 15.57 24.99
CA PRO A 152 -2.63 14.63 24.37
C PRO A 152 -2.42 13.21 24.90
N LEU A 153 -3.49 12.43 24.98
CA LEU A 153 -3.44 11.07 25.50
C LEU A 153 -2.71 10.13 24.53
N LEU A 154 -1.63 9.53 24.99
CA LEU A 154 -0.87 8.51 24.27
C LEU A 154 -1.68 7.20 24.28
N GLY A 155 -2.67 7.14 23.39
CA GLY A 155 -3.77 6.17 23.39
C GLY A 155 -5.06 6.65 22.73
N SER A 156 -5.20 7.94 22.39
CA SER A 156 -6.21 8.37 21.40
C SER A 156 -5.70 8.06 19.99
N LEU A 157 -6.36 7.14 19.30
CA LEU A 157 -6.12 6.84 17.88
C LEU A 157 -6.11 8.14 17.06
N THR A 158 -5.13 8.30 16.17
CA THR A 158 -5.18 9.38 15.17
C THR A 158 -6.31 9.14 14.17
N ALA A 159 -6.65 10.13 13.34
CA ALA A 159 -7.67 9.94 12.30
C ALA A 159 -7.27 8.81 11.34
N GLU A 160 -6.00 8.72 10.97
CA GLU A 160 -5.45 7.69 10.09
C GLU A 160 -5.41 6.30 10.75
N GLN A 161 -5.14 6.23 12.07
CA GLN A 161 -5.24 4.98 12.82
C GLN A 161 -6.69 4.53 12.97
N LEU A 162 -7.63 5.45 13.24
CA LEU A 162 -9.05 5.16 13.33
C LEU A 162 -9.63 4.75 11.97
N GLU A 163 -9.22 5.38 10.87
CA GLU A 163 -9.55 4.92 9.52
C GLU A 163 -8.94 3.54 9.22
N GLY A 164 -7.72 3.27 9.70
CA GLY A 164 -7.09 1.95 9.63
C GLY A 164 -7.85 0.87 10.40
N GLU A 165 -8.28 1.14 11.62
CA GLU A 165 -9.07 0.20 12.44
C GLU A 165 -10.54 0.09 11.95
N MET A 166 -11.11 1.17 11.41
CA MET A 166 -12.41 1.10 10.74
C MET A 166 -12.33 0.35 9.39
N ALA A 167 -11.18 0.34 8.72
CA ALA A 167 -10.93 -0.55 7.59
C ALA A 167 -10.81 -2.03 8.02
N MET A 168 -10.36 -2.32 9.24
CA MET A 168 -10.45 -3.67 9.85
C MET A 168 -11.89 -4.05 10.25
N SER A 169 -12.81 -3.08 10.35
CA SER A 169 -14.26 -3.32 10.41
C SER A 169 -14.92 -3.43 9.02
N GLY A 170 -14.15 -3.24 7.94
CA GLY A 170 -14.60 -3.44 6.56
C GLY A 170 -14.37 -4.88 6.08
N SER A 171 -14.95 -5.23 4.93
CA SER A 171 -14.48 -6.41 4.20
C SER A 171 -13.05 -6.16 3.71
N PRO A 172 -12.10 -7.10 3.87
CA PRO A 172 -10.72 -6.90 3.43
C PRO A 172 -10.63 -6.46 1.97
N ALA A 173 -9.61 -5.64 1.65
CA ALA A 173 -9.41 -5.08 0.33
C ALA A 173 -9.47 -6.16 -0.77
N VAL A 174 -10.03 -5.82 -1.94
CA VAL A 174 -10.30 -6.78 -3.05
C VAL A 174 -9.08 -7.65 -3.35
N VAL A 175 -7.89 -7.02 -3.45
CA VAL A 175 -6.63 -7.71 -3.73
C VAL A 175 -6.22 -8.68 -2.62
N MET A 176 -6.45 -8.36 -1.34
CA MET A 176 -6.15 -9.28 -0.23
C MET A 176 -7.09 -10.49 -0.24
N ARG A 177 -8.36 -10.29 -0.56
CA ARG A 177 -9.31 -11.41 -0.76
C ARG A 177 -8.88 -12.27 -1.95
N LEU A 178 -8.47 -11.65 -3.06
CA LEU A 178 -8.01 -12.36 -4.25
C LEU A 178 -6.75 -13.18 -3.99
N VAL A 179 -5.76 -12.65 -3.26
CA VAL A 179 -4.56 -13.40 -2.85
C VAL A 179 -4.93 -14.53 -1.87
N ALA A 180 -5.83 -14.28 -0.91
CA ALA A 180 -6.28 -15.28 0.06
C ALA A 180 -7.03 -16.46 -0.58
N SER A 181 -7.86 -16.21 -1.60
CA SER A 181 -8.49 -17.28 -2.40
C SER A 181 -7.54 -17.89 -3.43
N ALA A 182 -6.62 -17.14 -4.03
CA ALA A 182 -5.61 -17.70 -4.93
C ALA A 182 -4.70 -18.72 -4.20
N HIS A 183 -4.45 -18.54 -2.89
CA HIS A 183 -3.73 -19.50 -2.07
C HIS A 183 -4.43 -20.87 -2.00
N THR A 184 -5.69 -20.90 -1.55
CA THR A 184 -6.49 -22.12 -1.41
C THR A 184 -6.78 -22.76 -2.77
N VAL A 185 -7.02 -21.95 -3.80
CA VAL A 185 -7.18 -22.40 -5.19
C VAL A 185 -5.89 -23.04 -5.73
N ALA A 186 -4.71 -22.50 -5.44
CA ALA A 186 -3.44 -23.12 -5.82
C ALA A 186 -3.17 -24.43 -5.06
N GLU A 187 -3.64 -24.55 -3.81
CA GLU A 187 -3.59 -25.79 -3.04
C GLU A 187 -4.52 -26.87 -3.60
N LYS A 188 -5.72 -26.48 -4.03
CA LYS A 188 -6.66 -27.34 -4.77
C LYS A 188 -6.07 -27.80 -6.10
N ALA A 189 -5.47 -26.90 -6.87
CA ALA A 189 -4.77 -27.23 -8.10
C ALA A 189 -3.60 -28.19 -7.86
N GLY A 190 -2.75 -27.94 -6.85
CA GLY A 190 -1.68 -28.87 -6.46
C GLY A 190 -2.20 -30.26 -6.02
N ALA A 191 -3.36 -30.33 -5.37
CA ALA A 191 -4.02 -31.59 -5.06
C ALA A 191 -4.54 -32.32 -6.32
N ILE A 192 -5.03 -31.59 -7.33
CA ILE A 192 -5.43 -32.13 -8.64
C ILE A 192 -4.21 -32.68 -9.39
N VAL A 193 -3.09 -31.93 -9.45
CA VAL A 193 -1.83 -32.39 -10.06
C VAL A 193 -1.34 -33.67 -9.38
N ARG A 194 -1.33 -33.73 -8.03
CA ARG A 194 -1.03 -34.97 -7.31
C ARG A 194 -2.00 -36.11 -7.68
N LYS A 195 -3.31 -35.86 -7.72
CA LYS A 195 -4.34 -36.87 -8.03
C LYS A 195 -4.17 -37.50 -9.41
N VAL A 196 -3.83 -36.70 -10.43
CA VAL A 196 -3.57 -37.19 -11.80
C VAL A 196 -2.29 -38.02 -11.88
N LEU A 197 -1.22 -37.64 -11.17
CA LEU A 197 -0.01 -38.48 -11.13
C LEU A 197 -0.29 -39.85 -10.49
N HIS A 198 -1.09 -39.87 -9.42
CA HIS A 198 -1.41 -41.10 -8.69
C HIS A 198 -2.39 -42.04 -9.42
N SER A 199 -3.13 -41.58 -10.43
CA SER A 199 -3.92 -42.48 -11.30
C SER A 199 -3.08 -43.15 -12.38
N GLY A 200 -1.90 -42.60 -12.70
CA GLY A 200 -1.07 -43.02 -13.85
C GLY A 200 -1.62 -42.58 -15.22
N GLU A 201 -2.87 -42.13 -15.29
CA GLU A 201 -3.54 -41.69 -16.51
C GLU A 201 -3.22 -40.21 -16.80
N LEU A 202 -1.96 -39.93 -17.14
CA LEU A 202 -1.50 -38.57 -17.43
C LEU A 202 -2.23 -37.92 -18.62
N GLY A 203 -2.73 -38.69 -19.60
CA GLY A 203 -3.48 -38.13 -20.74
C GLY A 203 -2.69 -37.07 -21.52
N ILE A 204 -1.43 -37.38 -21.84
CA ILE A 204 -0.48 -36.47 -22.48
C ILE A 204 -0.90 -36.17 -23.93
N VAL A 205 -0.81 -34.89 -24.30
CA VAL A 205 -1.00 -34.35 -25.65
C VAL A 205 0.25 -33.54 -25.99
N GLU A 206 0.77 -33.67 -27.21
CA GLU A 206 1.81 -32.77 -27.74
C GLU A 206 1.13 -31.53 -28.34
N LYS A 207 1.55 -30.33 -27.92
CA LYS A 207 1.01 -29.04 -28.41
C LYS A 207 1.69 -28.65 -29.72
N THR A 208 2.91 -28.11 -29.67
CA THR A 208 3.72 -27.78 -30.87
C THR A 208 4.90 -28.73 -31.10
N GLY A 209 5.16 -29.69 -30.19
CA GLY A 209 6.10 -30.80 -30.38
C GLY A 209 6.53 -31.48 -29.07
N ALA A 210 7.44 -32.45 -29.14
CA ALA A 210 7.79 -33.36 -28.04
C ALA A 210 8.36 -32.73 -26.73
N ASN A 211 8.66 -31.42 -26.72
CA ASN A 211 9.09 -30.64 -25.53
C ASN A 211 8.06 -29.57 -25.11
N ASP A 212 6.88 -29.58 -25.72
CA ASP A 212 5.73 -28.70 -25.50
C ASP A 212 4.49 -29.58 -25.31
N LEU A 213 4.27 -30.00 -24.07
CA LEU A 213 3.31 -31.04 -23.69
C LEU A 213 2.17 -30.43 -22.86
N GLN A 214 1.01 -31.08 -22.87
CA GLN A 214 -0.13 -30.78 -22.00
C GLN A 214 -0.70 -32.10 -21.46
N THR A 215 -0.85 -32.24 -20.15
CA THR A 215 -1.45 -33.43 -19.52
C THR A 215 -2.87 -33.14 -19.02
N LEU A 216 -3.53 -34.17 -18.49
CA LEU A 216 -4.82 -34.05 -17.80
C LEU A 216 -4.71 -33.17 -16.55
N ALA A 217 -3.52 -33.08 -15.94
CA ALA A 217 -3.30 -32.25 -14.76
C ALA A 217 -3.37 -30.75 -15.11
N ASP A 218 -2.71 -30.32 -16.17
CA ASP A 218 -2.71 -28.94 -16.69
C ASP A 218 -4.16 -28.49 -16.98
N ARG A 219 -4.92 -29.32 -17.71
CA ARG A 219 -6.32 -29.06 -18.05
C ARG A 219 -7.22 -28.93 -16.81
N LEU A 220 -7.18 -29.92 -15.90
CA LEU A 220 -8.05 -29.93 -14.72
C LEU A 220 -7.66 -28.85 -13.69
N ALA A 221 -6.36 -28.56 -13.55
CA ALA A 221 -5.89 -27.47 -12.69
C ALA A 221 -6.35 -26.11 -13.23
N GLN A 222 -6.25 -25.85 -14.54
CA GLN A 222 -6.75 -24.59 -15.10
C GLN A 222 -8.28 -24.47 -14.99
N GLN A 223 -9.03 -25.55 -15.24
CA GLN A 223 -10.49 -25.57 -15.02
C GLN A 223 -10.83 -25.21 -13.56
N SER A 224 -10.13 -25.83 -12.59
CA SER A 224 -10.28 -25.53 -11.16
C SER A 224 -9.96 -24.07 -10.83
N ILE A 225 -8.81 -23.55 -11.28
CA ILE A 225 -8.35 -22.20 -10.96
C ILE A 225 -9.28 -21.14 -11.55
N CYS A 226 -9.51 -21.19 -12.86
CA CYS A 226 -10.28 -20.16 -13.56
C CYS A 226 -11.74 -20.13 -13.09
N ALA A 227 -12.38 -21.29 -12.87
CA ALA A 227 -13.76 -21.33 -12.42
C ALA A 227 -13.93 -20.89 -10.96
N SER A 228 -13.02 -21.28 -10.07
CA SER A 228 -13.05 -20.89 -8.65
C SER A 228 -12.87 -19.37 -8.49
N LEU A 229 -11.88 -18.79 -9.16
CA LEU A 229 -11.64 -17.35 -9.11
C LEU A 229 -12.76 -16.55 -9.79
N SER A 230 -13.27 -17.00 -10.94
CA SER A 230 -14.39 -16.31 -11.63
C SER A 230 -15.69 -16.34 -10.83
N ARG A 231 -15.94 -17.40 -10.06
CA ARG A 231 -17.11 -17.52 -9.16
C ARG A 231 -17.04 -16.54 -7.99
N SER A 232 -15.84 -16.26 -7.49
CA SER A 232 -15.63 -15.36 -6.34
C SER A 232 -15.40 -13.90 -6.72
N PHE A 233 -14.86 -13.63 -7.92
CA PHE A 233 -14.48 -12.30 -8.41
C PHE A 233 -14.89 -12.13 -9.88
N PRO A 234 -16.19 -12.02 -10.19
CA PRO A 234 -16.72 -12.17 -11.56
C PRO A 234 -16.34 -11.06 -12.55
N LYS A 235 -15.53 -10.07 -12.13
CA LYS A 235 -15.04 -8.99 -13.00
C LYS A 235 -13.54 -9.00 -13.27
N ILE A 236 -12.73 -9.83 -12.59
CA ILE A 236 -11.28 -9.88 -12.87
C ILE A 236 -11.04 -10.45 -14.27
N THR A 237 -9.99 -9.99 -14.95
CA THR A 237 -9.54 -10.67 -16.17
C THR A 237 -8.68 -11.86 -15.77
N ILE A 238 -8.95 -13.06 -16.29
CA ILE A 238 -8.10 -14.25 -16.09
C ILE A 238 -7.56 -14.73 -17.44
N ILE A 239 -6.25 -14.96 -17.53
CA ILE A 239 -5.56 -15.47 -18.71
C ILE A 239 -4.71 -16.67 -18.30
N GLY A 240 -5.10 -17.87 -18.74
CA GLY A 240 -4.35 -19.11 -18.51
C GLY A 240 -3.49 -19.51 -19.72
N GLU A 241 -2.59 -20.50 -19.55
CA GLU A 241 -1.86 -21.08 -20.69
C GLU A 241 -2.77 -21.80 -21.67
N GLU A 242 -3.63 -22.69 -21.17
CA GLU A 242 -4.22 -23.73 -22.00
C GLU A 242 -5.47 -23.25 -22.73
N GLU A 243 -5.54 -23.48 -24.04
CA GLU A 243 -6.77 -23.30 -24.81
C GLU A 243 -7.73 -24.46 -24.51
N LEU A 244 -8.75 -24.18 -23.69
CA LEU A 244 -9.73 -25.17 -23.24
C LEU A 244 -11.10 -24.98 -23.89
N PRO A 245 -11.84 -26.07 -24.21
CA PRO A 245 -13.22 -25.98 -24.63
C PRO A 245 -14.14 -25.46 -23.50
N ALA A 246 -15.25 -24.83 -23.89
CA ALA A 246 -16.30 -24.43 -22.96
C ALA A 246 -17.11 -25.65 -22.49
N GLU A 247 -16.68 -26.25 -21.39
CA GLU A 247 -17.30 -27.43 -20.76
C GLU A 247 -17.96 -27.09 -19.42
N GLU A 248 -18.89 -27.95 -18.97
CA GLU A 248 -19.51 -27.84 -17.65
C GLU A 248 -18.51 -28.21 -16.56
N ILE A 249 -18.13 -27.22 -15.74
CA ILE A 249 -17.14 -27.41 -14.67
C ILE A 249 -17.77 -28.20 -13.53
N LYS A 250 -17.13 -29.32 -13.17
CA LYS A 250 -17.55 -30.17 -12.05
C LYS A 250 -17.34 -29.45 -10.71
N GLU A 251 -18.35 -29.48 -9.84
CA GLU A 251 -18.28 -28.83 -8.52
C GLU A 251 -17.13 -29.40 -7.64
N ASP A 252 -16.65 -30.63 -7.88
CA ASP A 252 -15.48 -31.19 -7.17
C ASP A 252 -14.16 -30.49 -7.52
N LEU A 253 -14.09 -29.79 -8.66
CA LEU A 253 -12.94 -28.96 -9.05
C LEU A 253 -12.97 -27.57 -8.42
N ILE A 254 -14.13 -27.06 -7.99
CA ILE A 254 -14.26 -25.71 -7.42
C ILE A 254 -13.62 -25.65 -6.03
N GLU A 255 -13.00 -24.52 -5.71
CA GLU A 255 -12.59 -24.13 -4.37
C GLU A 255 -13.23 -22.78 -4.01
N GLY A 256 -13.71 -22.65 -2.78
CA GLY A 256 -14.42 -21.45 -2.30
C GLY A 256 -13.85 -20.85 -1.01
N GLY A 257 -12.89 -21.54 -0.38
CA GLY A 257 -12.19 -21.06 0.80
C GLY A 257 -11.21 -19.92 0.52
N HIS A 258 -10.64 -19.40 1.60
CA HIS A 258 -9.63 -18.34 1.61
C HIS A 258 -8.69 -18.56 2.80
N SER A 259 -7.43 -18.15 2.65
CA SER A 259 -6.47 -18.21 3.76
C SER A 259 -6.68 -17.07 4.76
N GLU A 260 -7.18 -17.41 5.95
CA GLU A 260 -7.37 -16.48 7.07
C GLU A 260 -6.06 -15.76 7.46
N GLU A 261 -4.91 -16.42 7.36
CA GLU A 261 -3.61 -15.80 7.67
C GLU A 261 -3.29 -14.64 6.71
N ILE A 262 -3.80 -14.71 5.48
CA ILE A 262 -3.63 -13.67 4.45
C ILE A 262 -4.64 -12.54 4.67
N LEU A 263 -5.90 -12.86 5.01
CA LEU A 263 -6.92 -11.86 5.33
C LEU A 263 -6.58 -11.03 6.58
N GLN A 264 -5.82 -11.60 7.52
CA GLN A 264 -5.32 -10.90 8.71
C GLN A 264 -4.14 -9.95 8.45
N LYS A 265 -3.57 -9.90 7.23
CA LYS A 265 -2.51 -8.94 6.89
C LYS A 265 -3.11 -7.61 6.44
N THR A 266 -2.57 -6.50 6.93
CA THR A 266 -2.91 -5.16 6.45
C THR A 266 -2.55 -5.00 4.97
N CYS A 267 -3.52 -4.62 4.13
CA CYS A 267 -3.27 -4.31 2.73
C CYS A 267 -2.35 -3.08 2.60
N PRO A 268 -1.29 -3.10 1.76
CA PRO A 268 -0.51 -1.91 1.46
C PRO A 268 -1.39 -0.77 0.92
N ALA A 269 -1.15 0.47 1.38
CA ALA A 269 -2.02 1.60 1.08
C ALA A 269 -2.15 1.95 -0.42
N GLU A 270 -1.14 1.60 -1.24
CA GLU A 270 -1.19 1.74 -2.71
C GLU A 270 -2.28 0.84 -3.36
N TYR A 271 -2.66 -0.25 -2.68
CA TYR A 271 -3.51 -1.32 -3.23
C TYR A 271 -4.83 -1.53 -2.45
N SER A 272 -5.12 -0.70 -1.44
CA SER A 272 -6.33 -0.82 -0.61
C SER A 272 -7.62 -0.54 -1.38
N GLY A 273 -7.61 0.43 -2.31
CA GLY A 273 -8.77 0.89 -3.07
C GLY A 273 -9.01 0.22 -4.43
N LEU A 274 -8.28 -0.86 -4.75
CA LEU A 274 -8.38 -1.52 -6.06
C LEU A 274 -9.73 -2.21 -6.29
N LYS A 275 -10.21 -2.17 -7.52
CA LYS A 275 -11.42 -2.89 -7.98
C LYS A 275 -11.07 -4.19 -8.70
N GLU A 276 -12.03 -5.11 -8.79
CA GLU A 276 -11.85 -6.37 -9.52
C GLU A 276 -11.60 -6.11 -11.02
N GLU A 277 -12.36 -5.20 -11.63
CA GLU A 277 -12.22 -4.81 -13.04
C GLU A 277 -10.87 -4.13 -13.40
N GLU A 278 -10.02 -3.83 -12.41
CA GLU A 278 -8.67 -3.31 -12.62
C GLU A 278 -7.56 -4.39 -12.61
N LEU A 279 -7.89 -5.63 -12.23
CA LEU A 279 -6.94 -6.70 -11.98
C LEU A 279 -6.88 -7.71 -13.13
N VAL A 280 -5.66 -8.13 -13.48
CA VAL A 280 -5.38 -9.19 -14.46
C VAL A 280 -4.66 -10.33 -13.76
N VAL A 281 -5.24 -11.52 -13.79
CA VAL A 281 -4.67 -12.75 -13.25
C VAL A 281 -4.09 -13.58 -14.37
N TRP A 282 -2.81 -13.91 -14.26
CA TRP A 282 -2.07 -14.79 -15.15
C TRP A 282 -1.89 -16.15 -14.50
N VAL A 283 -2.34 -17.22 -15.15
CA VAL A 283 -2.38 -18.58 -14.61
C VAL A 283 -1.49 -19.51 -15.42
N ASP A 284 -0.50 -20.11 -14.77
CA ASP A 284 0.15 -21.31 -15.26
C ASP A 284 -0.37 -22.50 -14.42
N PRO A 285 -1.17 -23.40 -15.00
CA PRO A 285 -1.78 -24.49 -14.25
C PRO A 285 -0.79 -25.59 -13.86
N LEU A 286 0.34 -25.72 -14.56
CA LEU A 286 1.36 -26.75 -14.33
C LEU A 286 2.69 -26.34 -15.01
N ASP A 287 3.38 -25.38 -14.41
CA ASP A 287 4.72 -24.98 -14.81
C ASP A 287 5.68 -26.18 -14.62
N GLY A 288 6.34 -26.59 -15.70
CA GLY A 288 7.22 -27.76 -15.72
C GLY A 288 6.58 -29.07 -16.22
N THR A 289 5.54 -29.03 -17.07
CA THR A 289 4.87 -30.21 -17.65
C THR A 289 5.82 -31.28 -18.21
N LYS A 290 6.93 -30.87 -18.84
CA LYS A 290 7.94 -31.81 -19.36
C LYS A 290 8.59 -32.62 -18.24
N GLU A 291 9.13 -31.94 -17.22
CA GLU A 291 9.69 -32.58 -16.03
C GLU A 291 8.65 -33.39 -15.22
N TYR A 292 7.39 -32.96 -15.20
CA TYR A 292 6.28 -33.73 -14.62
C TYR A 292 6.08 -35.09 -15.31
N THR A 293 6.04 -35.12 -16.65
CA THR A 293 5.94 -36.38 -17.42
C THR A 293 7.17 -37.29 -17.27
N GLU A 294 8.30 -36.76 -16.81
CA GLU A 294 9.56 -37.48 -16.60
C GLU A 294 9.82 -37.84 -15.13
N GLY A 295 8.88 -37.55 -14.22
CA GLY A 295 8.98 -37.88 -12.79
C GLY A 295 9.92 -36.99 -11.97
N LEU A 296 10.32 -35.83 -12.50
CA LEU A 296 11.20 -34.84 -11.85
C LEU A 296 10.37 -33.82 -11.05
N LEU A 297 9.61 -34.36 -10.09
CA LEU A 297 8.44 -33.72 -9.49
C LEU A 297 8.71 -32.44 -8.67
N ASP A 298 9.94 -32.26 -8.18
CA ASP A 298 10.39 -31.03 -7.50
C ASP A 298 10.43 -29.80 -8.41
N ASN A 299 10.50 -30.02 -9.73
CA ASN A 299 10.51 -28.96 -10.74
C ASN A 299 9.11 -28.39 -11.04
N VAL A 300 8.06 -29.03 -10.52
CA VAL A 300 6.66 -28.74 -10.89
C VAL A 300 6.07 -27.68 -9.97
N THR A 301 5.45 -26.67 -10.57
CA THR A 301 4.80 -25.55 -9.87
C THR A 301 3.43 -25.22 -10.47
N VAL A 302 2.53 -24.64 -9.67
CA VAL A 302 1.29 -23.98 -10.15
C VAL A 302 1.44 -22.50 -9.87
N LEU A 303 1.27 -21.64 -10.87
CA LEU A 303 1.52 -20.19 -10.77
C LEU A 303 0.21 -19.42 -10.92
N ILE A 304 -0.09 -18.53 -9.97
CA ILE A 304 -1.22 -17.57 -10.06
C ILE A 304 -0.66 -16.18 -9.78
N GLY A 305 -0.39 -15.41 -10.83
CA GLY A 305 0.16 -14.06 -10.75
C GLY A 305 -0.93 -13.01 -10.88
N ILE A 306 -0.92 -11.99 -10.02
CA ILE A 306 -1.91 -10.92 -9.96
C ILE A 306 -1.24 -9.61 -10.34
N ALA A 307 -1.72 -8.99 -11.42
CA ALA A 307 -1.17 -7.77 -11.99
C ALA A 307 -2.16 -6.59 -11.91
N TYR A 308 -1.60 -5.39 -11.73
CA TYR A 308 -2.31 -4.11 -11.74
C TYR A 308 -1.52 -3.09 -12.57
N LYS A 309 -2.20 -2.34 -13.45
CA LYS A 309 -1.58 -1.34 -14.36
C LYS A 309 -0.34 -1.88 -15.10
N GLY A 310 -0.38 -3.16 -15.48
CA GLY A 310 0.68 -3.85 -16.19
C GLY A 310 1.87 -4.31 -15.35
N ARG A 311 1.89 -4.09 -14.03
CA ARG A 311 2.92 -4.61 -13.11
C ARG A 311 2.39 -5.83 -12.35
N ALA A 312 3.22 -6.85 -12.15
CA ALA A 312 2.92 -7.92 -11.20
C ALA A 312 2.97 -7.33 -9.77
N ILE A 313 1.87 -7.38 -9.01
CA ILE A 313 1.76 -6.82 -7.66
C ILE A 313 1.66 -7.87 -6.56
N ALA A 314 1.13 -9.06 -6.88
CA ALA A 314 1.08 -10.20 -5.97
C ALA A 314 1.19 -11.52 -6.76
N GLY A 315 1.54 -12.60 -6.08
CA GLY A 315 1.67 -13.91 -6.71
C GLY A 315 1.56 -15.05 -5.71
N VAL A 316 1.06 -16.19 -6.20
CA VAL A 316 1.00 -17.46 -5.49
C VAL A 316 1.71 -18.52 -6.33
N ILE A 317 2.52 -19.35 -5.68
CA ILE A 317 3.17 -20.53 -6.26
C ILE A 317 2.91 -21.73 -5.34
N ASN A 318 2.17 -22.74 -5.81
CA ASN A 318 2.15 -24.05 -5.15
C ASN A 318 3.25 -24.93 -5.74
N GLN A 319 4.05 -25.59 -4.90
CA GLN A 319 4.89 -26.73 -5.30
C GLN A 319 4.15 -28.01 -4.89
N PRO A 320 3.50 -28.75 -5.82
CA PRO A 320 2.63 -29.87 -5.44
C PRO A 320 3.37 -31.04 -4.80
N PHE A 321 4.67 -31.18 -5.07
CA PHE A 321 5.51 -32.31 -4.65
C PHE A 321 6.70 -31.89 -3.77
N PHE A 322 6.65 -30.72 -3.13
CA PHE A 322 7.66 -30.36 -2.13
C PHE A 322 7.78 -31.48 -1.07
N ASN A 323 9.02 -31.80 -0.66
CA ASN A 323 9.38 -32.93 0.21
C ASN A 323 9.05 -34.35 -0.30
N TYR A 324 8.65 -34.59 -1.55
CA TYR A 324 8.26 -35.96 -2.00
C TYR A 324 9.34 -37.05 -1.80
N GLN A 325 10.61 -36.67 -1.76
CA GLN A 325 11.75 -37.57 -1.53
C GLN A 325 12.01 -37.90 -0.05
N LEU A 326 11.40 -37.17 0.90
CA LEU A 326 11.68 -37.32 2.34
C LEU A 326 10.90 -38.47 3.02
N GLY A 327 9.97 -39.11 2.29
CA GLY A 327 9.26 -40.30 2.75
C GLY A 327 8.10 -40.03 3.70
N ALA A 328 7.57 -41.11 4.29
CA ALA A 328 6.37 -41.09 5.12
C ALA A 328 6.60 -40.34 6.45
N GLY A 329 6.01 -39.15 6.57
CA GLY A 329 6.11 -38.29 7.76
C GLY A 329 6.43 -36.83 7.44
N ALA A 330 6.98 -36.54 6.24
CA ALA A 330 7.14 -35.17 5.77
C ALA A 330 5.80 -34.58 5.25
N SER A 331 5.62 -33.27 5.38
CA SER A 331 4.52 -32.55 4.73
C SER A 331 4.74 -32.51 3.22
N LEU A 332 3.88 -33.18 2.47
CA LEU A 332 3.93 -33.23 1.00
C LEU A 332 3.26 -31.99 0.39
N GLY A 333 4.04 -31.24 -0.39
CA GLY A 333 3.62 -30.01 -1.03
C GLY A 333 3.71 -28.78 -0.12
N ARG A 334 3.71 -27.59 -0.73
CA ARG A 334 3.65 -26.29 -0.03
C ARG A 334 3.09 -25.20 -0.95
N THR A 335 2.66 -24.11 -0.32
CA THR A 335 2.25 -22.88 -1.01
C THR A 335 3.14 -21.73 -0.56
N ILE A 336 3.68 -21.01 -1.54
CA ILE A 336 4.44 -19.78 -1.39
C ILE A 336 3.56 -18.65 -1.94
N TRP A 337 3.52 -17.51 -1.26
CA TRP A 337 2.79 -16.35 -1.76
C TRP A 337 3.51 -15.05 -1.39
N GLY A 338 3.24 -13.97 -2.11
CA GLY A 338 3.83 -12.66 -1.80
C GLY A 338 3.13 -11.50 -2.49
N MET A 339 3.39 -10.30 -1.97
CA MET A 339 2.81 -9.05 -2.45
C MET A 339 3.78 -7.88 -2.25
N LEU A 340 3.86 -6.99 -3.24
CA LEU A 340 4.66 -5.77 -3.16
C LEU A 340 4.23 -4.91 -1.96
N GLY A 341 5.20 -4.41 -1.19
CA GLY A 341 4.95 -3.62 0.02
C GLY A 341 4.54 -4.43 1.26
N LEU A 342 4.28 -5.75 1.14
CA LEU A 342 3.95 -6.64 2.26
C LEU A 342 5.00 -7.72 2.52
N GLY A 343 5.69 -8.20 1.48
CA GLY A 343 6.69 -9.27 1.56
C GLY A 343 6.21 -10.59 0.95
N ALA A 344 6.94 -11.67 1.20
CA ALA A 344 6.59 -13.02 0.74
C ALA A 344 6.79 -14.07 1.85
N PHE A 345 6.02 -15.15 1.77
CA PHE A 345 5.76 -16.11 2.83
C PHE A 345 5.66 -17.55 2.27
N GLY A 346 5.70 -18.56 3.14
CA GLY A 346 5.65 -19.99 2.75
C GLY A 346 7.01 -20.66 2.47
N PHE A 347 8.11 -19.93 2.68
CA PHE A 347 9.49 -20.40 2.56
C PHE A 347 10.40 -19.65 3.54
N GLN A 348 11.66 -20.08 3.66
CA GLN A 348 12.69 -19.35 4.39
C GLN A 348 13.58 -18.59 3.39
N LEU A 349 13.56 -17.25 3.47
CA LEU A 349 14.42 -16.41 2.63
C LEU A 349 15.90 -16.64 2.97
N GLN A 350 16.69 -16.98 1.95
CA GLN A 350 18.12 -17.19 2.08
C GLN A 350 18.86 -16.65 0.84
N GLU A 351 20.04 -16.09 1.06
CA GLU A 351 20.96 -15.66 -0.01
C GLU A 351 22.06 -16.71 -0.22
N VAL A 352 22.63 -16.77 -1.43
CA VAL A 352 23.73 -17.71 -1.74
C VAL A 352 24.95 -17.39 -0.87
N PRO A 353 25.56 -18.37 -0.17
CA PRO A 353 26.70 -18.09 0.71
C PRO A 353 27.97 -17.63 -0.03
N GLY A 354 28.41 -16.40 0.27
CA GLY A 354 29.62 -15.77 -0.27
C GLY A 354 29.51 -15.40 -1.75
N ASP A 355 30.63 -15.10 -2.40
CA ASP A 355 30.69 -14.59 -3.79
C ASP A 355 30.37 -15.65 -4.88
N LYS A 356 29.69 -16.74 -4.51
CA LYS A 356 29.32 -17.84 -5.40
C LYS A 356 28.23 -17.41 -6.39
N ARG A 357 28.64 -17.11 -7.62
CA ARG A 357 27.74 -17.07 -8.78
C ARG A 357 27.31 -18.48 -9.18
N ILE A 358 26.09 -18.88 -8.80
CA ILE A 358 25.43 -20.15 -9.18
C ILE A 358 24.30 -19.79 -10.14
N VAL A 359 24.41 -20.19 -11.41
CA VAL A 359 23.41 -19.83 -12.43
C VAL A 359 22.46 -20.98 -12.69
N THR A 360 21.17 -20.77 -12.43
CA THR A 360 20.11 -21.71 -12.81
C THR A 360 19.55 -21.38 -14.18
N THR A 361 19.23 -22.41 -14.98
CA THR A 361 18.72 -22.26 -16.35
C THR A 361 17.85 -23.44 -16.77
N THR A 362 17.27 -23.38 -17.98
CA THR A 362 16.41 -24.44 -18.50
C THR A 362 17.14 -25.77 -18.66
N ARG A 363 16.41 -26.85 -18.33
CA ARG A 363 16.79 -28.23 -18.64
C ARG A 363 16.44 -28.61 -20.07
N SER A 364 15.19 -28.36 -20.49
CA SER A 364 14.57 -29.00 -21.66
C SER A 364 14.44 -28.09 -22.91
N HIS A 365 14.71 -26.79 -22.77
CA HIS A 365 14.57 -25.79 -23.84
C HIS A 365 15.88 -25.03 -24.13
N SER A 366 17.02 -25.68 -23.84
CA SER A 366 18.36 -25.09 -24.02
C SER A 366 18.75 -25.02 -25.50
N ASN A 367 19.33 -23.90 -25.91
CA ASN A 367 19.96 -23.72 -27.22
C ASN A 367 21.34 -23.02 -27.07
N LYS A 368 22.06 -22.79 -28.18
CA LYS A 368 23.40 -22.16 -28.12
C LYS A 368 23.39 -20.77 -27.48
N LEU A 369 22.36 -19.97 -27.73
CA LEU A 369 22.24 -18.60 -27.21
C LEU A 369 22.07 -18.60 -25.69
N VAL A 370 21.27 -19.54 -25.16
CA VAL A 370 21.16 -19.80 -23.71
C VAL A 370 22.53 -20.19 -23.12
N THR A 371 23.25 -21.14 -23.73
CA THR A 371 24.55 -21.57 -23.19
C THR A 371 25.63 -20.49 -23.26
N ASP A 372 25.68 -19.72 -24.36
CA ASP A 372 26.62 -18.61 -24.53
C ASP A 372 26.37 -17.52 -23.48
N CYS A 373 25.09 -17.17 -23.24
CA CYS A 373 24.72 -16.17 -22.23
C CYS A 373 25.04 -16.66 -20.81
N VAL A 374 24.70 -17.91 -20.47
CA VAL A 374 25.00 -18.50 -19.15
C VAL A 374 26.50 -18.52 -18.87
N ILE A 375 27.34 -18.85 -19.86
CA ILE A 375 28.80 -18.83 -19.71
C ILE A 375 29.32 -17.39 -19.50
N ALA A 376 28.73 -16.39 -20.16
CA ALA A 376 29.13 -15.00 -20.03
C ALA A 376 28.95 -14.42 -18.61
N MET A 377 28.11 -15.03 -17.77
CA MET A 377 27.87 -14.68 -16.35
C MET A 377 29.00 -15.11 -15.40
N GLU A 378 30.05 -15.76 -15.91
CA GLU A 378 31.15 -16.35 -15.12
C GLU A 378 30.66 -17.25 -13.97
N PRO A 379 29.76 -18.22 -14.23
CA PRO A 379 29.24 -19.11 -13.20
C PRO A 379 30.35 -19.98 -12.60
N HIS A 380 30.33 -20.13 -11.26
CA HIS A 380 31.10 -21.16 -10.58
C HIS A 380 30.40 -22.53 -10.66
N GLU A 381 29.07 -22.51 -10.82
CA GLU A 381 28.19 -23.68 -10.89
C GLU A 381 26.99 -23.36 -11.79
N ILE A 382 26.52 -24.35 -12.56
CA ILE A 382 25.37 -24.22 -13.46
C ILE A 382 24.34 -25.30 -13.12
N ILE A 383 23.15 -24.89 -12.71
CA ILE A 383 22.01 -25.76 -12.41
C ILE A 383 21.07 -25.78 -13.63
N LYS A 384 20.60 -26.96 -14.04
CA LYS A 384 19.67 -27.12 -15.18
C LYS A 384 18.39 -27.82 -14.72
N VAL A 385 17.28 -27.09 -14.74
CA VAL A 385 16.00 -27.52 -14.14
C VAL A 385 14.77 -27.06 -14.95
N GLY A 386 13.69 -27.81 -14.80
CA GLY A 386 12.34 -27.39 -15.20
C GLY A 386 11.77 -26.30 -14.29
N GLY A 387 10.56 -25.85 -14.59
CA GLY A 387 9.79 -24.89 -13.77
C GLY A 387 10.35 -23.46 -13.77
N ALA A 388 9.68 -22.49 -14.37
CA ALA A 388 10.00 -21.07 -14.20
C ALA A 388 9.86 -20.64 -12.73
N GLY A 389 8.78 -21.03 -12.07
CA GLY A 389 8.54 -20.84 -10.63
C GLY A 389 9.58 -21.55 -9.78
N ASN A 390 9.89 -22.82 -10.06
CA ASN A 390 10.98 -23.56 -9.41
C ASN A 390 12.33 -22.81 -9.49
N LYS A 391 12.67 -22.22 -10.65
CA LYS A 391 13.91 -21.45 -10.80
C LYS A 391 13.93 -20.16 -9.98
N ILE A 392 12.80 -19.52 -9.74
CA ILE A 392 12.72 -18.39 -8.80
C ILE A 392 12.74 -18.85 -7.33
N ILE A 393 12.12 -19.99 -7.01
CA ILE A 393 12.24 -20.63 -5.68
C ILE A 393 13.72 -20.89 -5.34
N GLN A 394 14.52 -21.33 -6.33
CA GLN A 394 15.97 -21.48 -6.14
C GLN A 394 16.70 -20.17 -5.83
N LEU A 395 16.22 -19.01 -6.31
CA LEU A 395 16.81 -17.71 -5.98
C LEU A 395 16.49 -17.30 -4.54
N VAL A 396 15.22 -17.42 -4.13
CA VAL A 396 14.76 -16.96 -2.81
C VAL A 396 15.12 -17.92 -1.67
N GLU A 397 15.46 -19.16 -1.98
CA GLU A 397 16.02 -20.15 -1.03
C GLU A 397 17.55 -20.28 -1.11
N GLY A 398 18.25 -19.34 -1.76
CA GLY A 398 19.73 -19.29 -1.78
C GLY A 398 20.43 -20.47 -2.48
N LYS A 399 19.70 -21.20 -3.33
CA LYS A 399 20.21 -22.34 -4.13
C LYS A 399 20.86 -21.87 -5.44
N ALA A 400 20.44 -20.74 -5.98
CA ALA A 400 21.00 -20.09 -7.15
C ALA A 400 21.08 -18.56 -6.94
N SER A 401 22.04 -17.90 -7.59
CA SER A 401 22.23 -16.45 -7.51
C SER A 401 21.55 -15.70 -8.66
N ALA A 402 21.41 -16.35 -9.82
CA ALA A 402 20.71 -15.83 -10.99
C ALA A 402 20.01 -16.95 -11.78
N TYR A 403 18.81 -16.64 -12.29
CA TYR A 403 18.12 -17.40 -13.33
C TYR A 403 18.36 -16.70 -14.67
N VAL A 404 18.90 -17.43 -15.65
CA VAL A 404 19.28 -16.89 -16.96
C VAL A 404 18.70 -17.75 -18.07
N PHE A 405 17.79 -17.20 -18.87
CA PHE A 405 17.18 -17.87 -20.02
C PHE A 405 17.16 -16.95 -21.24
N ALA A 406 18.27 -16.93 -21.98
CA ALA A 406 18.44 -16.17 -23.21
C ALA A 406 17.78 -16.85 -24.43
N SER A 407 16.45 -16.95 -24.42
CA SER A 407 15.65 -17.49 -25.52
C SER A 407 14.19 -17.02 -25.38
N PRO A 408 13.43 -16.85 -26.49
CA PRO A 408 11.97 -16.93 -26.40
C PRO A 408 11.56 -18.34 -25.93
N GLY A 409 10.37 -18.45 -25.33
CA GLY A 409 9.76 -19.70 -24.91
C GLY A 409 8.77 -19.48 -23.77
N CYS A 410 9.27 -18.93 -22.67
CA CYS A 410 8.45 -18.46 -21.55
C CYS A 410 7.51 -17.33 -21.97
N LYS A 411 6.42 -17.20 -21.22
CA LYS A 411 5.30 -16.29 -21.47
C LYS A 411 4.96 -15.54 -20.17
N LYS A 412 3.91 -14.71 -20.17
CA LYS A 412 3.53 -13.89 -19.00
C LYS A 412 3.09 -14.71 -17.80
N TRP A 413 2.48 -15.87 -17.99
CA TRP A 413 2.08 -16.74 -16.88
C TRP A 413 3.27 -17.44 -16.20
N ASP A 414 4.32 -17.85 -16.94
CA ASP A 414 5.60 -18.32 -16.38
C ASP A 414 6.24 -17.31 -15.41
N THR A 415 5.95 -16.02 -15.58
CA THR A 415 6.73 -14.91 -15.01
C THR A 415 5.97 -14.02 -14.04
N CYS A 416 4.65 -13.86 -14.17
CA CYS A 416 3.88 -12.91 -13.34
C CYS A 416 3.91 -13.26 -11.84
N ALA A 417 3.57 -14.50 -11.45
CA ALA A 417 3.58 -14.90 -10.03
C ALA A 417 5.00 -14.93 -9.44
N PRO A 418 6.00 -15.52 -10.14
CA PRO A 418 7.38 -15.53 -9.65
C PRO A 418 8.03 -14.15 -9.59
N GLU A 419 7.72 -13.23 -10.52
CA GLU A 419 8.18 -11.83 -10.48
C GLU A 419 7.70 -11.12 -9.21
N ALA A 420 6.40 -11.18 -8.92
CA ALA A 420 5.82 -10.54 -7.74
C ALA A 420 6.45 -11.05 -6.43
N ILE A 421 6.65 -12.36 -6.31
CA ILE A 421 7.28 -12.98 -5.12
C ILE A 421 8.75 -12.56 -4.99
N LEU A 422 9.51 -12.52 -6.10
CA LEU A 422 10.92 -12.12 -6.08
C LEU A 422 11.11 -10.64 -5.77
N HIS A 423 10.29 -9.75 -6.37
CA HIS A 423 10.31 -8.32 -6.09
C HIS A 423 9.90 -8.02 -4.64
N ALA A 424 8.94 -8.77 -4.07
CA ALA A 424 8.52 -8.62 -2.68
C ALA A 424 9.62 -8.94 -1.64
N VAL A 425 10.70 -9.62 -2.04
CA VAL A 425 11.93 -9.82 -1.21
C VAL A 425 13.15 -9.04 -1.74
N GLY A 426 12.92 -7.99 -2.54
CA GLY A 426 13.93 -7.07 -3.03
C GLY A 426 14.81 -7.61 -4.16
N GLY A 427 14.41 -8.70 -4.82
CA GLY A 427 15.02 -9.16 -6.06
C GLY A 427 14.48 -8.41 -7.29
N LYS A 428 14.98 -8.78 -8.47
CA LYS A 428 14.55 -8.25 -9.77
C LYS A 428 14.35 -9.38 -10.78
N LEU A 429 13.41 -9.18 -11.70
CA LEU A 429 13.17 -9.99 -12.89
C LEU A 429 12.92 -9.05 -14.08
N THR A 430 13.56 -9.33 -15.21
CA THR A 430 13.56 -8.52 -16.43
C THR A 430 13.69 -9.39 -17.68
N ASP A 431 13.65 -8.77 -18.86
CA ASP A 431 14.24 -9.36 -20.07
C ASP A 431 15.78 -9.34 -20.06
N MET A 432 16.41 -9.84 -21.14
CA MET A 432 17.88 -9.81 -21.31
C MET A 432 18.49 -8.40 -21.43
N HIS A 433 17.70 -7.36 -21.70
CA HIS A 433 18.18 -5.96 -21.79
C HIS A 433 18.04 -5.20 -20.45
N GLY A 434 17.36 -5.79 -19.46
CA GLY A 434 17.02 -5.13 -18.20
C GLY A 434 15.65 -4.44 -18.21
N ASN A 435 14.81 -4.65 -19.22
CA ASN A 435 13.44 -4.11 -19.25
C ASN A 435 12.52 -4.91 -18.32
N ALA A 436 11.66 -4.22 -17.57
CA ALA A 436 10.58 -4.85 -16.81
C ALA A 436 9.46 -5.33 -17.76
N TYR A 437 8.80 -6.43 -17.43
CA TYR A 437 7.68 -6.93 -18.23
C TYR A 437 6.38 -6.15 -17.98
N CYS A 438 5.51 -6.19 -18.98
CA CYS A 438 4.15 -5.66 -18.91
C CYS A 438 3.14 -6.83 -18.88
N TYR A 439 2.19 -6.77 -17.96
CA TYR A 439 1.19 -7.81 -17.64
C TYR A 439 -0.25 -7.34 -17.89
N ASN A 440 -0.46 -6.31 -18.72
CA ASN A 440 -1.78 -5.86 -19.14
C ASN A 440 -2.49 -6.94 -19.97
N ALA A 441 -3.82 -7.04 -19.87
CA ALA A 441 -4.60 -8.11 -20.52
C ALA A 441 -4.39 -8.26 -22.03
N ASN A 442 -4.12 -7.15 -22.75
CA ASN A 442 -3.91 -7.13 -24.20
C ASN A 442 -2.42 -7.22 -24.60
N VAL A 443 -1.51 -7.59 -23.68
CA VAL A 443 -0.08 -7.75 -23.99
C VAL A 443 0.16 -9.06 -24.74
N LYS A 444 1.17 -9.07 -25.62
CA LYS A 444 1.67 -10.29 -26.26
C LYS A 444 2.14 -11.28 -25.18
N HIS A 445 1.59 -12.50 -25.17
CA HIS A 445 1.85 -13.48 -24.11
C HIS A 445 3.33 -13.88 -24.04
N MET A 446 3.99 -14.11 -25.17
CA MET A 446 5.40 -14.51 -25.28
C MET A 446 6.36 -13.48 -24.66
N ASN A 447 7.37 -13.96 -23.91
CA ASN A 447 8.53 -13.17 -23.48
C ASN A 447 9.65 -13.35 -24.51
N SER A 448 9.57 -12.57 -25.59
CA SER A 448 10.45 -12.63 -26.76
C SER A 448 11.95 -12.49 -26.44
N ALA A 449 12.28 -11.57 -25.54
CA ALA A 449 13.64 -11.16 -25.24
C ALA A 449 14.36 -12.03 -24.19
N GLY A 450 13.83 -13.20 -23.83
CA GLY A 450 14.37 -14.06 -22.76
C GLY A 450 14.17 -13.49 -21.36
N VAL A 451 14.47 -14.28 -20.32
CA VAL A 451 14.22 -13.94 -18.88
C VAL A 451 15.54 -13.89 -18.10
N LEU A 452 15.78 -12.81 -17.36
CA LEU A 452 16.84 -12.67 -16.36
C LEU A 452 16.23 -12.38 -14.98
N ALA A 453 16.54 -13.17 -13.97
CA ALA A 453 16.04 -12.94 -12.61
C ALA A 453 17.13 -13.18 -11.55
N THR A 454 17.14 -12.37 -10.49
CA THR A 454 18.20 -12.37 -9.47
C THR A 454 17.66 -11.90 -8.12
N LEU A 455 18.04 -12.53 -7.01
CA LEU A 455 17.72 -12.00 -5.68
C LEU A 455 18.57 -10.76 -5.32
N ARG A 456 19.84 -10.72 -5.76
CA ARG A 456 20.80 -9.61 -5.55
C ARG A 456 21.68 -9.42 -6.79
N ASN A 457 22.41 -8.29 -6.84
CA ASN A 457 23.44 -7.99 -7.84
C ASN A 457 22.96 -7.99 -9.31
N HIS A 458 21.68 -7.68 -9.56
CA HIS A 458 21.07 -7.72 -10.89
C HIS A 458 21.87 -7.00 -11.98
N GLU A 459 22.33 -5.78 -11.69
CA GLU A 459 23.09 -4.95 -12.64
C GLU A 459 24.40 -5.63 -13.12
N TYR A 460 25.02 -6.49 -12.30
CA TYR A 460 26.15 -7.29 -12.74
C TYR A 460 25.71 -8.22 -13.86
N TYR A 461 24.68 -9.04 -13.64
CA TYR A 461 24.23 -10.03 -14.63
C TYR A 461 23.69 -9.36 -15.90
N VAL A 462 22.99 -8.22 -15.80
CA VAL A 462 22.61 -7.40 -16.96
C VAL A 462 23.86 -6.96 -17.74
N SER A 463 24.88 -6.43 -17.07
CA SER A 463 26.14 -6.00 -17.72
C SER A 463 26.96 -7.14 -18.33
N ARG A 464 26.65 -8.39 -17.98
CA ARG A 464 27.28 -9.60 -18.51
C ARG A 464 26.54 -10.24 -19.71
N VAL A 465 25.36 -9.75 -20.09
CA VAL A 465 24.65 -10.27 -21.28
C VAL A 465 25.42 -9.89 -22.55
N PRO A 466 25.84 -10.87 -23.40
CA PRO A 466 26.60 -10.56 -24.61
C PRO A 466 25.81 -9.73 -25.63
N GLN A 467 26.48 -8.81 -26.32
CA GLN A 467 25.84 -7.98 -27.36
C GLN A 467 25.18 -8.80 -28.49
N SER A 468 25.72 -9.99 -28.79
CA SER A 468 25.13 -10.95 -29.73
C SER A 468 23.80 -11.54 -29.26
N VAL A 469 23.61 -11.69 -27.95
CA VAL A 469 22.36 -12.11 -27.32
C VAL A 469 21.33 -10.99 -27.43
N LEU A 470 21.71 -9.75 -27.08
CA LEU A 470 20.86 -8.56 -27.20
C LEU A 470 20.42 -8.29 -28.66
N GLN A 471 21.28 -8.59 -29.64
CA GLN A 471 20.96 -8.44 -31.06
C GLN A 471 20.03 -9.54 -31.61
N ALA A 472 20.15 -10.77 -31.09
CA ALA A 472 19.30 -11.89 -31.48
C ALA A 472 17.92 -11.85 -30.81
N LEU A 473 17.86 -11.39 -29.55
CA LEU A 473 16.66 -11.30 -28.72
C LEU A 473 16.17 -9.85 -28.66
N LYS A 474 15.44 -9.41 -29.68
CA LYS A 474 14.82 -8.08 -29.67
C LYS A 474 13.77 -8.00 -28.57
N SER A 475 13.76 -6.90 -27.81
CA SER A 475 12.59 -6.51 -27.03
C SER A 475 11.40 -6.22 -27.96
N ASP A 476 10.19 -6.40 -27.43
CA ASP A 476 8.93 -5.98 -28.08
C ASP A 476 8.61 -4.50 -27.77
#